data_AF-A0A1F9WID3-F1
#
_entry.id   AF-A0A1F9WID3-F1
#
_cell.length_a   1.000
_cell.length_b   1.000
_cell.length_c   1.000
_cell.angle_alpha   90.00
_cell.angle_beta   90.00
_cell.angle_gamma   90.00
#
_symmetry.space_group_name_H-M   'P 1'
#
loop_
_entity.id
_entity.type
_entity.pdbx_description
1 polymer ?
#
loop_
_entity_poly.entity_id
_entity_poly.type
_entity_poly.pdbx_seq_one_letter_code
_entity_poly.pdbx_strand_id
1 'polypeptide(L)'
;MKKILLWVLSFLITASFAVFQRMTGPTYPVKASHVAVPGAELFSYRLPRSCTIGEYCGIWIKSATRLEGHVQWTRYNTGDVAQRLPLVYNNGWLFGYLPEQPPAGKLEYQVFVKTAQGETALAAKPLVTRFRGAVPGWILIPHIILMFLFMLTAVRIFLTAAFGAPQIKHSVPATFVFLLLGGFVFGPLTQYYAFGQAWTGFPFGYDLTDNKTLLMLVAWLPAMCAVLRKKPARLWLNVAFAVTATVYLVPHSMFGSELDYKKGEVVTGK
;
A
#
# COMPACT_ATOMS: atom_id res chain seq x y z
N MET A 1 -18.63 -21.63 21.72
CA MET A 1 -18.74 -20.22 21.25
C MET A 1 -19.91 -20.10 20.28
N LYS A 2 -20.78 -19.09 20.41
CA LYS A 2 -21.88 -18.85 19.46
C LYS A 2 -21.28 -18.58 18.06
N LYS A 3 -21.79 -19.20 17.00
CA LYS A 3 -21.26 -19.07 15.62
C LYS A 3 -21.11 -17.61 15.16
N ILE A 4 -22.04 -16.77 15.58
CA ILE A 4 -22.06 -15.32 15.29
C ILE A 4 -20.84 -14.61 15.89
N LEU A 5 -20.48 -14.93 17.14
CA LEU A 5 -19.33 -14.31 17.81
C LEU A 5 -18.01 -14.55 17.04
N LEU A 6 -17.84 -15.75 16.48
CA LEU A 6 -16.64 -16.06 15.68
C LEU A 6 -16.58 -15.23 14.40
N TRP A 7 -17.71 -14.97 13.75
CA TRP A 7 -17.76 -14.11 12.55
C TRP A 7 -17.50 -12.64 12.89
N VAL A 8 -18.11 -12.13 13.96
CA VAL A 8 -17.86 -10.77 14.45
C VAL A 8 -16.39 -10.59 14.78
N LEU A 9 -15.79 -11.52 15.53
CA LEU A 9 -14.37 -11.47 15.87
C LEU A 9 -13.47 -11.57 14.63
N SER A 10 -13.82 -12.44 13.67
CA SER A 10 -13.06 -12.57 12.41
C SER A 10 -13.08 -11.27 11.62
N PHE A 11 -14.24 -10.61 11.55
CA PHE A 11 -14.40 -9.33 10.87
C PHE A 11 -13.59 -8.22 11.55
N LEU A 12 -13.65 -8.11 12.89
CA LEU A 12 -12.89 -7.10 13.63
C LEU A 12 -11.38 -7.28 13.43
N ILE A 13 -10.86 -8.51 13.53
CA ILE A 13 -9.43 -8.79 13.28
C ILE A 13 -9.04 -8.43 11.84
N THR A 14 -9.87 -8.82 10.86
CA THR A 14 -9.63 -8.53 9.44
C THR A 14 -9.63 -7.03 9.16
N ALA A 15 -10.58 -6.29 9.74
CA ALA A 15 -10.65 -4.84 9.64
C ALA A 15 -9.40 -4.18 10.25
N SER A 16 -8.93 -4.67 11.40
CA SER A 16 -7.67 -4.20 12.01
C SER A 16 -6.47 -4.40 11.09
N PHE A 17 -6.34 -5.57 10.43
CA PHE A 17 -5.30 -5.79 9.43
C PHE A 17 -5.42 -4.81 8.25
N ALA A 18 -6.62 -4.62 7.71
CA ALA A 18 -6.84 -3.72 6.59
C ALA A 18 -6.48 -2.26 6.92
N VAL A 19 -6.84 -1.80 8.13
CA VAL A 19 -6.48 -0.46 8.64
C VAL A 19 -4.97 -0.35 8.81
N PHE A 20 -4.33 -1.34 9.45
CA PHE A 20 -2.89 -1.37 9.66
C PHE A 20 -2.13 -1.30 8.32
N GLN A 21 -2.52 -2.11 7.33
CA GLN A 21 -1.91 -2.08 6.00
C GLN A 21 -2.08 -0.76 5.27
N ARG A 22 -3.28 -0.15 5.37
CA ARG A 22 -3.55 1.14 4.75
C ARG A 22 -2.70 2.25 5.36
N MET A 23 -2.50 2.24 6.67
CA MET A 23 -1.76 3.28 7.39
C MET A 23 -0.24 3.11 7.24
N THR A 24 0.26 1.88 7.20
CA THR A 24 1.69 1.57 7.04
C THR A 24 2.16 1.54 5.59
N GLY A 25 1.23 1.54 4.63
CA GLY A 25 1.54 1.54 3.21
C GLY A 25 2.27 2.81 2.74
N PRO A 26 3.08 2.72 1.67
CA PRO A 26 3.87 3.82 1.14
C PRO A 26 2.99 4.90 0.53
N THR A 27 1.75 4.57 0.15
CA THR A 27 0.83 5.45 -0.57
C THR A 27 0.05 6.35 0.38
N TYR A 28 0.09 6.07 1.69
CA TYR A 28 -0.66 6.83 2.67
C TYR A 28 -0.10 8.26 2.75
N PRO A 29 -0.80 9.33 2.38
CA PRO A 29 -0.21 10.67 2.33
C PRO A 29 0.29 11.13 3.70
N VAL A 30 1.36 11.93 3.72
CA VAL A 30 1.81 12.59 4.95
C VAL A 30 0.89 13.78 5.19
N LYS A 31 0.19 13.76 6.32
CA LYS A 31 -0.76 14.80 6.71
C LYS A 31 -0.46 15.24 8.13
N ALA A 32 -0.60 16.53 8.38
CA ALA A 32 -0.67 17.06 9.73
C ALA A 32 -1.79 18.09 9.79
N SER A 33 -2.42 18.18 10.95
CA SER A 33 -3.45 19.16 11.29
C SER A 33 -2.94 19.97 12.48
N HIS A 34 -3.24 21.27 12.51
CA HIS A 34 -2.82 22.22 13.56
C HIS A 34 -1.29 22.31 13.71
N VAL A 35 -0.61 22.68 12.63
CA VAL A 35 0.85 22.84 12.64
C VAL A 35 1.19 24.30 12.91
N ALA A 36 1.65 24.60 14.11
CA ALA A 36 2.24 25.91 14.37
C ALA A 36 3.61 25.95 13.69
N VAL A 37 3.75 26.77 12.64
CA VAL A 37 5.06 27.12 12.10
C VAL A 37 5.48 28.45 12.72
N PRO A 38 6.72 28.59 13.21
CA PRO A 38 7.19 29.86 13.73
C PRO A 38 7.00 31.00 12.71
N GLY A 39 6.17 31.99 13.05
CA GLY A 39 5.82 33.12 12.17
C GLY A 39 4.71 32.86 11.14
N ALA A 40 4.02 31.70 11.17
CA ALA A 40 2.88 31.40 10.31
C ALA A 40 1.89 30.38 10.92
N GLU A 41 0.59 30.65 10.82
CA GLU A 41 -0.43 29.68 11.18
C GLU A 41 -0.73 28.74 10.00
N LEU A 42 -0.21 27.51 10.07
CA LEU A 42 -0.60 26.42 9.16
C LEU A 42 -1.70 25.57 9.79
N PHE A 43 -2.83 25.47 9.11
CA PHE A 43 -3.97 24.72 9.63
C PHE A 43 -3.86 23.24 9.32
N SER A 44 -3.40 22.92 8.10
CA SER A 44 -3.26 21.53 7.68
C SER A 44 -2.47 21.43 6.39
N TYR A 45 -1.76 20.33 6.18
CA TYR A 45 -1.18 20.01 4.87
C TYR A 45 -1.46 18.57 4.47
N ARG A 46 -1.41 18.31 3.16
CA ARG A 46 -1.47 16.97 2.56
C ARG A 46 -0.39 16.84 1.51
N LEU A 47 0.59 15.99 1.80
CA LEU A 47 1.72 15.70 0.92
C LEU A 47 1.55 14.29 0.31
N PRO A 48 1.40 14.17 -1.01
CA PRO A 48 1.14 12.88 -1.66
C PRO A 48 2.37 11.97 -1.64
N ARG A 49 2.18 10.67 -1.36
CA ARG A 49 3.22 9.64 -1.56
C ARG A 49 2.91 8.69 -2.72
N SER A 50 1.77 8.88 -3.37
CA SER A 50 1.43 8.21 -4.61
C SER A 50 0.51 9.09 -5.44
N CYS A 51 0.76 9.12 -6.75
CA CYS A 51 0.01 9.90 -7.73
C CYS A 51 -0.41 9.02 -8.91
N THR A 52 -1.62 9.24 -9.41
CA THR A 52 -2.13 8.59 -10.61
C THR A 52 -1.74 9.41 -11.83
N ILE A 53 -1.20 8.76 -12.85
CA ILE A 53 -0.85 9.39 -14.14
C ILE A 53 -2.11 9.89 -14.82
N GLY A 54 -2.07 11.10 -15.39
CA GLY A 54 -3.23 11.79 -15.94
C GLY A 54 -4.09 12.52 -14.90
N GLU A 55 -3.76 12.42 -13.61
CA GLU A 55 -4.34 13.22 -12.54
C GLU A 55 -3.30 14.20 -11.97
N TYR A 56 -3.77 15.34 -11.46
CA TYR A 56 -2.89 16.32 -10.83
C TYR A 56 -2.26 15.79 -9.52
N CYS A 57 -0.94 15.64 -9.51
CA CYS A 57 -0.15 15.27 -8.32
C CYS A 57 0.01 16.47 -7.37
N GLY A 58 -1.08 16.87 -6.72
CA GLY A 58 -1.20 18.12 -5.98
C GLY A 58 -0.66 18.07 -4.55
N ILE A 59 0.14 19.08 -4.20
CA ILE A 59 0.53 19.45 -2.85
C ILE A 59 -0.42 20.52 -2.37
N TRP A 60 -1.01 20.33 -1.19
CA TRP A 60 -2.02 21.24 -0.64
C TRP A 60 -1.69 21.62 0.79
N ILE A 61 -1.55 22.92 1.05
CA ILE A 61 -1.26 23.48 2.36
C ILE A 61 -2.31 24.55 2.65
N LYS A 62 -3.04 24.39 3.75
CA LYS A 62 -4.03 25.36 4.22
C LYS A 62 -3.38 26.34 5.19
N SER A 63 -3.53 27.64 4.93
CA SER A 63 -3.03 28.70 5.80
C SER A 63 -3.99 29.89 5.85
N ALA A 64 -4.13 30.52 7.02
CA ALA A 64 -4.94 31.73 7.17
C ALA A 64 -4.29 32.95 6.54
N THR A 65 -2.95 32.99 6.50
CA THR A 65 -2.19 34.12 5.96
C THR A 65 -1.65 33.79 4.58
N ARG A 66 -1.36 34.83 3.80
CA ARG A 66 -0.64 34.68 2.53
C ARG A 66 0.77 34.18 2.83
N LEU A 67 1.09 33.00 2.29
CA LEU A 67 2.38 32.37 2.45
C LEU A 67 3.04 32.17 1.10
N GLU A 68 4.36 32.27 1.11
CA GLU A 68 5.19 31.80 0.01
C GLU A 68 5.76 30.44 0.36
N GLY A 69 5.96 29.62 -0.65
CA GLY A 69 6.62 28.34 -0.46
C GLY A 69 7.09 27.79 -1.77
N HIS A 70 7.87 26.73 -1.68
CA HIS A 70 8.38 26.03 -2.84
C HIS A 70 8.57 24.56 -2.52
N VAL A 71 8.67 23.78 -3.58
CA VAL A 71 8.98 22.36 -3.54
C VAL A 71 10.35 22.20 -4.17
N GLN A 72 11.23 21.51 -3.46
CA GLN A 72 12.46 21.00 -4.07
C GLN A 72 12.22 19.54 -4.41
N TRP A 73 12.54 19.13 -5.63
CA TRP A 73 12.34 17.76 -6.06
C TRP A 73 13.45 17.27 -6.98
N THR A 74 13.67 15.96 -6.97
CA THR A 74 14.62 15.24 -7.84
C THR A 74 13.98 13.94 -8.32
N ARG A 75 14.45 13.44 -9.46
CA ARG A 75 14.16 12.07 -9.87
C ARG A 75 14.87 11.13 -8.91
N TYR A 76 14.12 10.18 -8.33
CA TYR A 76 14.64 9.29 -7.29
C TYR A 76 15.85 8.48 -7.80
N ASN A 77 16.89 8.35 -6.98
CA ASN A 77 18.11 7.56 -7.28
C ASN A 77 18.90 7.95 -8.56
N THR A 78 18.75 9.18 -9.07
CA THR A 78 19.44 9.62 -10.30
C THR A 78 20.71 10.42 -10.06
N GLY A 79 20.84 11.07 -8.89
CA GLY A 79 21.91 12.04 -8.62
C GLY A 79 21.69 13.40 -9.31
N ASP A 80 20.49 13.63 -9.85
CA ASP A 80 20.12 14.90 -10.46
C ASP A 80 20.20 16.08 -9.50
N VAL A 81 20.46 17.26 -10.05
CA VAL A 81 20.35 18.52 -9.31
C VAL A 81 18.89 18.78 -8.93
N ALA A 82 18.67 19.15 -7.68
CA ALA A 82 17.34 19.49 -7.17
C ALA A 82 16.72 20.64 -7.94
N GLN A 83 15.53 20.40 -8.49
CA GLN A 83 14.72 21.41 -9.16
C GLN A 83 13.80 22.09 -8.16
N ARG A 84 13.59 23.39 -8.35
CA ARG A 84 12.76 24.22 -7.47
C ARG A 84 11.48 24.62 -8.18
N LEU A 85 10.35 24.25 -7.59
CA LEU A 85 9.02 24.62 -8.09
C LEU A 85 8.35 25.58 -7.09
N PRO A 86 8.01 26.82 -7.48
CA PRO A 86 7.27 27.72 -6.60
C PRO A 86 5.84 27.22 -6.37
N LEU A 87 5.33 27.40 -5.15
CA LEU A 87 3.93 27.16 -4.82
C LEU A 87 3.10 28.43 -5.03
N VAL A 88 1.85 28.29 -5.45
CA VAL A 88 0.93 29.39 -5.70
C VAL A 88 -0.04 29.50 -4.53
N TYR A 89 -0.14 30.69 -3.95
CA TYR A 89 -1.13 31.00 -2.92
C TYR A 89 -2.41 31.54 -3.55
N ASN A 90 -3.55 30.93 -3.24
CA ASN A 90 -4.87 31.39 -3.63
C ASN A 90 -5.90 31.05 -2.54
N ASN A 91 -6.65 32.05 -2.07
CA ASN A 91 -7.81 31.89 -1.18
C ASN A 91 -7.60 30.92 0.01
N GLY A 92 -6.55 31.13 0.82
CA GLY A 92 -6.27 30.30 2.00
C GLY A 92 -5.55 28.98 1.72
N TRP A 93 -5.15 28.75 0.46
CA TRP A 93 -4.42 27.56 0.03
C TRP A 93 -3.12 27.93 -0.66
N LEU A 94 -2.03 27.32 -0.21
CA LEU A 94 -0.76 27.27 -0.92
C LEU A 94 -0.65 25.90 -1.60
N PHE A 95 -0.57 25.88 -2.92
CA PHE A 95 -0.63 24.64 -3.68
C PHE A 95 0.30 24.64 -4.90
N GLY A 96 0.57 23.44 -5.41
CA GLY A 96 1.37 23.21 -6.61
C GLY A 96 1.34 21.75 -7.01
N TYR A 97 1.90 21.44 -8.17
CA TYR A 97 1.83 20.11 -8.76
C TYR A 97 3.23 19.56 -9.02
N LEU A 98 3.50 18.38 -8.48
CA LEU A 98 4.72 17.67 -8.85
C LEU A 98 4.63 17.24 -10.33
N PRO A 99 5.74 17.30 -11.08
CA PRO A 99 5.74 16.93 -12.48
C PRO A 99 5.45 15.45 -12.64
N GLU A 100 4.57 15.13 -13.57
CA GLU A 100 4.18 13.75 -13.86
C GLU A 100 5.39 12.91 -14.29
N GLN A 101 5.43 11.65 -13.84
CA GLN A 101 6.45 10.67 -14.22
C GLN A 101 5.80 9.45 -14.89
N PRO A 102 6.55 8.68 -15.69
CA PRO A 102 6.08 7.41 -16.23
C PRO A 102 5.70 6.41 -15.12
N PRO A 103 4.97 5.32 -15.46
CA PRO A 103 4.61 4.28 -14.49
C PRO A 103 5.83 3.76 -13.73
N ALA A 104 5.67 3.55 -12.42
CA ALA A 104 6.74 3.18 -11.49
C ALA A 104 7.86 4.24 -11.29
N GLY A 105 7.75 5.40 -11.95
CA GLY A 105 8.57 6.57 -11.68
C GLY A 105 8.39 7.05 -10.23
N LYS A 106 9.50 7.44 -9.61
CA LYS A 106 9.52 8.00 -8.26
C LYS A 106 10.17 9.38 -8.27
N LEU A 107 9.62 10.31 -7.50
CA LEU A 107 10.26 11.58 -7.19
C LEU A 107 10.54 11.63 -5.70
N GLU A 108 11.72 12.11 -5.33
CA GLU A 108 12.01 12.59 -3.98
C GLU A 108 11.71 14.08 -3.94
N TYR A 109 11.00 14.54 -2.92
CA TYR A 109 10.67 15.95 -2.79
C TYR A 109 10.58 16.40 -1.33
N GLN A 110 10.85 17.68 -1.11
CA GLN A 110 10.68 18.34 0.18
C GLN A 110 9.96 19.67 -0.02
N VAL A 111 9.04 19.97 0.89
CA VAL A 111 8.19 21.15 0.81
C VAL A 111 8.62 22.15 1.86
N PHE A 112 8.88 23.37 1.42
CA PHE A 112 9.35 24.48 2.24
C PHE A 112 8.36 25.62 2.20
N VAL A 113 8.11 26.21 3.36
CA VAL A 113 7.31 27.42 3.52
C VAL A 113 8.21 28.52 4.02
N LYS A 114 8.09 29.71 3.42
CA LYS A 114 8.78 30.92 3.87
C LYS A 114 7.91 31.63 4.91
N THR A 115 8.51 31.94 6.04
CA THR A 115 7.94 32.81 7.07
C THR A 115 8.87 34.00 7.32
N ALA A 116 8.43 34.95 8.15
CA ALA A 116 9.26 36.08 8.56
C ALA A 116 10.59 35.67 9.25
N GLN A 117 10.68 34.42 9.72
CA GLN A 117 11.84 33.87 10.42
C GLN A 117 12.75 33.02 9.51
N GLY A 118 12.39 32.86 8.23
CA GLY A 118 13.17 32.09 7.24
C GLY A 118 12.37 30.98 6.56
N GLU A 119 13.07 30.04 5.93
CA GLU A 119 12.47 28.85 5.30
C GLU A 119 12.37 27.70 6.30
N THR A 120 11.17 27.11 6.41
CA THR A 120 10.90 25.94 7.25
C THR A 120 10.42 24.78 6.39
N ALA A 121 11.01 23.60 6.56
CA ALA A 121 10.55 22.37 5.94
C ALA A 121 9.30 21.82 6.66
N LEU A 122 8.27 21.41 5.91
CA LEU A 122 7.04 20.86 6.49
C LEU A 122 7.18 19.41 6.99
N ALA A 123 8.15 18.68 6.44
CA ALA A 123 8.48 17.31 6.82
C ALA A 123 9.96 17.23 7.19
N ALA A 124 10.26 16.50 8.27
CA ALA A 124 11.61 16.33 8.79
C ALA A 124 12.56 15.58 7.84
N LYS A 125 12.00 14.76 6.94
CA LYS A 125 12.74 14.02 5.92
C LYS A 125 12.11 14.26 4.55
N PRO A 126 12.90 14.22 3.46
CA PRO A 126 12.35 14.18 2.11
C PRO A 126 11.32 13.05 1.96
N LEU A 127 10.29 13.32 1.19
CA LEU A 127 9.22 12.38 0.89
C LEU A 127 9.44 11.78 -0.49
N VAL A 128 9.10 10.51 -0.64
CA VAL A 128 9.10 9.84 -1.94
C VAL A 128 7.66 9.69 -2.40
N THR A 129 7.35 10.18 -3.59
CA THR A 129 6.09 9.89 -4.27
C THR A 129 6.30 8.94 -5.43
N ARG A 130 5.40 7.98 -5.60
CA ARG A 130 5.41 7.01 -6.71
C ARG A 130 4.25 7.27 -7.67
N PHE A 131 4.56 7.29 -8.96
CA PHE A 131 3.58 7.42 -10.04
C PHE A 131 3.09 6.05 -10.49
N ARG A 132 1.78 5.94 -10.69
CA ARG A 132 1.10 4.72 -11.14
C ARG A 132 0.07 5.03 -12.21
N GLY A 133 -0.12 4.09 -13.14
CA GLY A 133 -1.24 4.12 -14.07
C GLY A 133 -2.59 3.99 -13.35
N ALA A 134 -3.65 4.48 -13.99
CA ALA A 134 -5.00 4.28 -13.53
C ALA A 134 -5.39 2.80 -13.67
N VAL A 135 -5.79 2.17 -12.57
CA VAL A 135 -6.27 0.78 -12.59
C VAL A 135 -7.79 0.77 -12.75
N PRO A 136 -8.33 0.09 -13.77
CA PRO A 136 -9.77 0.03 -13.97
C PRO A 136 -10.51 -0.53 -12.74
N GLY A 137 -11.64 0.09 -12.40
CA GLY A 137 -12.43 -0.30 -11.23
C GLY A 137 -12.92 -1.75 -11.29
N TRP A 138 -13.21 -2.28 -12.49
CA TRP A 138 -13.61 -3.67 -12.69
C TRP A 138 -12.49 -4.69 -12.45
N ILE A 139 -11.23 -4.25 -12.30
CA ILE A 139 -10.10 -5.09 -11.86
C ILE A 139 -9.84 -4.88 -10.37
N LEU A 140 -9.74 -3.61 -9.96
CA LEU A 140 -9.37 -3.24 -8.60
C LEU A 140 -10.43 -3.64 -7.57
N ILE A 141 -11.72 -3.48 -7.89
CA ILE A 141 -12.81 -3.81 -6.96
C ILE A 141 -12.86 -5.33 -6.70
N PRO A 142 -12.87 -6.22 -7.72
CA PRO A 142 -12.77 -7.65 -7.48
C PRO A 142 -11.52 -8.06 -6.72
N HIS A 143 -10.35 -7.49 -7.04
CA HIS A 143 -9.10 -7.74 -6.30
C HIS A 143 -9.28 -7.51 -4.79
N ILE A 144 -9.75 -6.32 -4.41
CA ILE A 144 -9.92 -5.93 -3.00
C ILE A 144 -10.93 -6.85 -2.30
N ILE A 145 -12.06 -7.14 -2.95
CA ILE A 145 -13.08 -8.02 -2.38
C ILE A 145 -12.51 -9.43 -2.14
N LEU A 146 -11.82 -10.00 -3.12
CA LEU A 146 -11.24 -11.34 -3.01
C LEU A 146 -10.17 -11.41 -1.92
N MET A 147 -9.29 -10.42 -1.81
CA MET A 147 -8.27 -10.37 -0.76
C MET A 147 -8.89 -10.18 0.63
N PHE A 148 -9.95 -9.37 0.74
CA PHE A 148 -10.70 -9.22 1.99
C PHE A 148 -11.39 -10.52 2.41
N LEU A 149 -12.07 -11.20 1.46
CA LEU A 149 -12.70 -12.50 1.70
C LEU A 149 -11.68 -13.58 2.07
N PHE A 150 -10.52 -13.60 1.41
CA PHE A 150 -9.39 -14.45 1.77
C PHE A 150 -8.99 -14.25 3.24
N MET A 151 -8.68 -13.02 3.65
CA MET A 151 -8.27 -12.75 5.03
C MET A 151 -9.38 -13.06 6.04
N LEU A 152 -10.63 -12.64 5.75
CA LEU A 152 -11.77 -12.90 6.62
C LEU A 152 -11.97 -14.39 6.87
N THR A 153 -11.93 -15.19 5.81
CA THR A 153 -12.08 -16.64 5.92
C THR A 153 -10.85 -17.30 6.55
N ALA A 154 -9.64 -16.81 6.31
CA ALA A 154 -8.41 -17.25 6.96
C ALA A 154 -8.45 -17.06 8.48
N VAL A 155 -8.83 -15.87 8.96
CA VAL A 155 -9.02 -15.60 10.40
C VAL A 155 -10.11 -16.50 10.96
N ARG A 156 -11.22 -16.66 10.24
CA ARG A 156 -12.34 -17.51 10.67
C ARG A 156 -11.90 -18.96 10.85
N ILE A 157 -11.12 -19.49 9.91
CA ILE A 157 -10.55 -20.84 9.95
C ILE A 157 -9.62 -20.98 11.16
N PHE A 158 -8.71 -20.02 11.36
CA PHE A 158 -7.80 -19.98 12.50
C PHE A 158 -8.54 -20.01 13.83
N LEU A 159 -9.55 -19.15 14.03
CA LEU A 159 -10.30 -19.14 15.29
C LEU A 159 -10.98 -20.50 15.55
N THR A 160 -11.52 -21.17 14.53
CA THR A 160 -12.02 -22.55 14.71
C THR A 160 -10.94 -23.55 15.06
N ALA A 161 -9.81 -23.50 14.36
CA ALA A 161 -8.71 -24.44 14.54
C ALA A 161 -8.01 -24.23 15.90
N ALA A 162 -7.84 -23.00 16.36
CA ALA A 162 -7.24 -22.66 17.64
C ALA A 162 -8.15 -23.06 18.81
N PHE A 163 -9.43 -22.71 18.77
CA PHE A 163 -10.37 -22.90 19.88
C PHE A 163 -11.19 -24.21 19.82
N GLY A 164 -10.87 -25.12 18.92
CA GLY A 164 -11.52 -26.45 18.83
C GLY A 164 -13.00 -26.40 18.45
N ALA A 165 -13.48 -25.29 17.87
CA ALA A 165 -14.85 -25.18 17.40
C ALA A 165 -15.08 -26.03 16.12
N PRO A 166 -16.33 -26.44 15.82
CA PRO A 166 -16.63 -27.25 14.64
C PRO A 166 -16.06 -26.62 13.35
N GLN A 167 -15.20 -27.38 12.67
CA GLN A 167 -14.50 -26.90 11.47
C GLN A 167 -15.47 -26.71 10.30
N ILE A 168 -15.36 -25.57 9.61
CA ILE A 168 -16.08 -25.34 8.36
C ILE A 168 -15.19 -25.85 7.21
N LYS A 169 -15.29 -27.14 6.90
CA LYS A 169 -14.41 -27.80 5.93
C LYS A 169 -14.46 -27.18 4.54
N HIS A 170 -15.62 -26.66 4.13
CA HIS A 170 -15.80 -25.95 2.85
C HIS A 170 -15.13 -24.56 2.81
N SER A 171 -14.81 -23.96 3.96
CA SER A 171 -14.14 -22.66 3.98
C SER A 171 -12.70 -22.72 3.50
N VAL A 172 -11.98 -23.83 3.70
CA VAL A 172 -10.56 -23.93 3.33
C VAL A 172 -10.37 -23.90 1.81
N PRO A 173 -11.10 -24.70 1.00
CA PRO A 173 -11.07 -24.54 -0.45
C PRO A 173 -11.49 -23.16 -0.93
N ALA A 174 -12.52 -22.56 -0.31
CA ALA A 174 -12.95 -21.20 -0.66
C ALA A 174 -11.85 -20.16 -0.39
N THR A 175 -11.20 -20.20 0.78
CA THR A 175 -10.04 -19.34 1.12
C THR A 175 -8.93 -19.49 0.10
N PHE A 176 -8.61 -20.72 -0.30
CA PHE A 176 -7.60 -20.96 -1.32
C PHE A 176 -7.97 -20.37 -2.68
N VAL A 177 -9.22 -20.52 -3.12
CA VAL A 177 -9.72 -19.93 -4.37
C VAL A 177 -9.67 -18.40 -4.30
N PHE A 178 -10.04 -17.79 -3.17
CA PHE A 178 -9.93 -16.34 -3.00
C PHE A 178 -8.48 -15.85 -3.09
N LEU A 179 -7.52 -16.61 -2.53
CA LEU A 179 -6.10 -16.30 -2.68
C LEU A 179 -5.63 -16.42 -4.13
N LEU A 180 -6.03 -17.47 -4.84
CA LEU A 180 -5.66 -17.65 -6.24
C LEU A 180 -6.21 -16.53 -7.12
N LEU A 181 -7.52 -16.28 -7.04
CA LEU A 181 -8.15 -15.25 -7.88
C LEU A 181 -7.69 -13.86 -7.45
N GLY A 182 -7.71 -13.54 -6.16
CA GLY A 182 -7.32 -12.23 -5.65
C GLY A 182 -5.83 -11.96 -5.84
N GLY A 183 -4.98 -12.90 -5.46
CA GLY A 183 -3.54 -12.74 -5.40
C GLY A 183 -2.78 -13.06 -6.69
N PHE A 184 -3.24 -14.04 -7.50
CA PHE A 184 -2.51 -14.51 -8.70
C PHE A 184 -3.23 -14.23 -10.02
N VAL A 185 -4.48 -13.78 -10.00
CA VAL A 185 -5.19 -13.32 -11.20
C VAL A 185 -5.33 -11.81 -11.15
N PHE A 186 -6.15 -11.31 -10.22
CA PHE A 186 -6.43 -9.88 -10.12
C PHE A 186 -5.24 -9.08 -9.58
N GLY A 187 -4.40 -9.64 -8.70
CA GLY A 187 -3.17 -9.00 -8.23
C GLY A 187 -2.25 -8.62 -9.39
N PRO A 188 -1.78 -9.58 -10.20
CA PRO A 188 -0.96 -9.30 -11.38
C PRO A 188 -1.59 -8.34 -12.38
N LEU A 189 -2.90 -8.44 -12.59
CA LEU A 189 -3.63 -7.49 -13.43
C LEU A 189 -3.54 -6.08 -12.85
N THR A 190 -3.80 -5.88 -11.55
CA THR A 190 -3.67 -4.55 -10.93
C THR A 190 -2.25 -3.99 -11.06
N GLN A 191 -1.23 -4.84 -10.93
CA GLN A 191 0.17 -4.44 -11.04
C GLN A 191 0.55 -4.05 -12.47
N TYR A 192 0.06 -4.81 -13.45
CA TYR A 192 0.26 -4.53 -14.86
C TYR A 192 -0.31 -3.17 -15.27
N TYR A 193 -1.55 -2.86 -14.89
CA TYR A 193 -2.15 -1.55 -15.18
C TYR A 193 -1.47 -0.40 -14.43
N ALA A 194 -0.98 -0.65 -13.20
CA ALA A 194 -0.33 0.37 -12.40
C ALA A 194 1.11 0.67 -12.86
N PHE A 195 1.87 -0.34 -13.29
CA PHE A 195 3.33 -0.26 -13.44
C PHE A 195 3.88 -0.91 -14.72
N GLY A 196 3.04 -1.52 -15.56
CA GLY A 196 3.46 -2.19 -16.80
C GLY A 196 4.03 -3.60 -16.62
N GLN A 197 4.13 -4.10 -15.38
CA GLN A 197 4.64 -5.45 -15.08
C GLN A 197 3.61 -6.23 -14.27
N ALA A 198 3.24 -7.42 -14.76
CA ALA A 198 2.22 -8.25 -14.11
C ALA A 198 2.76 -9.01 -12.90
N TRP A 199 4.01 -9.47 -12.95
CA TRP A 199 4.64 -10.20 -11.85
C TRP A 199 6.12 -9.92 -11.81
N THR A 200 6.60 -9.55 -10.62
CA THR A 200 7.99 -9.18 -10.33
C THR A 200 8.56 -9.93 -9.13
N GLY A 201 7.82 -10.93 -8.62
CA GLY A 201 8.29 -11.87 -7.60
C GLY A 201 9.04 -13.07 -8.19
N PHE A 202 9.45 -13.98 -7.32
CA PHE A 202 10.14 -15.22 -7.70
C PHE A 202 9.29 -16.04 -8.68
N PRO A 203 9.87 -16.68 -9.71
CA PRO A 203 11.31 -16.76 -10.02
C PRO A 203 11.87 -15.62 -10.88
N PHE A 204 11.03 -14.67 -11.31
CA PHE A 204 11.40 -13.64 -12.29
C PHE A 204 11.94 -12.35 -11.65
N GLY A 205 11.73 -12.16 -10.35
CA GLY A 205 12.27 -11.04 -9.59
C GLY A 205 12.17 -11.26 -8.08
N TYR A 206 12.32 -10.19 -7.31
CA TYR A 206 12.37 -10.23 -5.85
C TYR A 206 11.37 -9.26 -5.19
N ASP A 207 10.33 -8.84 -5.91
CA ASP A 207 9.30 -7.95 -5.37
C ASP A 207 8.63 -8.57 -4.15
N LEU A 208 8.62 -7.80 -3.05
CA LEU A 208 8.13 -8.29 -1.77
C LEU A 208 6.63 -8.58 -1.80
N THR A 209 5.84 -7.83 -2.56
CA THR A 209 4.38 -7.98 -2.59
C THR A 209 3.99 -9.26 -3.30
N ASP A 210 4.63 -9.55 -4.42
CA ASP A 210 4.46 -10.79 -5.16
C ASP A 210 4.94 -12.00 -4.34
N ASN A 211 6.13 -11.89 -3.73
CA ASN A 211 6.71 -12.95 -2.89
C ASN A 211 5.88 -13.24 -1.63
N LYS A 212 5.29 -12.22 -1.01
CA LYS A 212 4.34 -12.38 0.10
C LYS A 212 3.14 -13.23 -0.31
N THR A 213 2.60 -12.97 -1.50
CA THR A 213 1.46 -13.72 -2.05
C THR A 213 1.85 -15.16 -2.36
N LEU A 214 3.04 -15.37 -2.92
CA LEU A 214 3.63 -16.70 -3.11
C LEU A 214 3.81 -17.48 -1.80
N LEU A 215 4.35 -16.84 -0.77
CA LEU A 215 4.56 -17.46 0.54
C LEU A 215 3.23 -17.90 1.17
N MET A 216 2.18 -17.08 1.05
CA MET A 216 0.84 -17.45 1.50
C MET A 216 0.33 -18.68 0.73
N LEU A 217 0.50 -18.73 -0.60
CA LEU A 217 0.06 -19.87 -1.41
C LEU A 217 0.75 -21.16 -0.95
N VAL A 218 2.08 -21.12 -0.79
CA VAL A 218 2.88 -22.26 -0.32
C VAL A 218 2.43 -22.72 1.06
N ALA A 219 2.11 -21.81 1.98
CA ALA A 219 1.64 -22.16 3.32
C ALA A 219 0.21 -22.75 3.33
N TRP A 220 -0.67 -22.27 2.45
CA TRP A 220 -2.05 -22.75 2.35
C TRP A 220 -2.18 -24.08 1.59
N LEU A 221 -1.22 -24.45 0.74
CA LEU A 221 -1.22 -25.72 -0.01
C LEU A 221 -1.29 -26.98 0.89
N PRO A 222 -0.40 -27.17 1.90
CA PRO A 222 -0.50 -28.30 2.83
C PRO A 222 -1.81 -28.33 3.61
N ALA A 223 -2.32 -27.16 4.01
CA ALA A 223 -3.58 -27.04 4.72
C ALA A 223 -4.75 -27.52 3.86
N MET A 224 -4.79 -27.12 2.59
CA MET A 224 -5.80 -27.59 1.65
C MET A 224 -5.69 -29.10 1.38
N CYS A 225 -4.48 -29.60 1.13
CA CYS A 225 -4.23 -31.02 0.94
C CYS A 225 -4.69 -31.87 2.14
N ALA A 226 -4.41 -31.42 3.37
CA ALA A 226 -4.84 -32.11 4.59
C ALA A 226 -6.37 -32.18 4.69
N VAL A 227 -7.07 -31.08 4.39
CA VAL A 227 -8.54 -31.02 4.43
C VAL A 227 -9.18 -31.90 3.35
N LEU A 228 -8.69 -31.82 2.11
CA LEU A 228 -9.21 -32.63 1.00
C LEU A 228 -9.00 -34.12 1.21
N ARG A 229 -7.85 -34.51 1.78
CA ARG A 229 -7.52 -35.91 2.13
C ARG A 229 -8.14 -36.37 3.45
N LYS A 230 -9.00 -35.57 4.08
CA LYS A 230 -9.65 -35.86 5.38
C LYS A 230 -8.65 -36.21 6.50
N LYS A 231 -7.42 -35.68 6.43
CA LYS A 231 -6.36 -35.85 7.43
C LYS A 231 -6.48 -34.80 8.55
N PRO A 232 -5.84 -34.99 9.72
CA PRO A 232 -5.78 -33.97 10.75
C PRO A 232 -5.13 -32.68 10.21
N ALA A 233 -5.93 -31.63 10.05
CA ALA A 233 -5.50 -30.38 9.39
C ALA A 233 -5.17 -29.23 10.38
N ARG A 234 -5.42 -29.41 11.68
CA ARG A 234 -5.34 -28.33 12.69
C ARG A 234 -3.98 -27.61 12.68
N LEU A 235 -2.88 -28.37 12.69
CA LEU A 235 -1.53 -27.83 12.64
C LEU A 235 -1.31 -26.99 11.37
N TRP A 236 -1.62 -27.56 10.21
CA TRP A 236 -1.44 -26.91 8.92
C TRP A 236 -2.27 -25.62 8.77
N LEU A 237 -3.50 -25.60 9.28
CA LEU A 237 -4.37 -24.42 9.24
C LEU A 237 -3.82 -23.28 10.12
N ASN A 238 -3.29 -23.62 11.30
CA ASN A 238 -2.68 -22.63 12.19
C ASN A 238 -1.37 -22.08 11.62
N VAL A 239 -0.53 -22.95 11.02
CA VAL A 239 0.70 -22.53 10.35
C VAL A 239 0.40 -21.64 9.14
N ALA A 240 -0.58 -22.01 8.30
CA ALA A 240 -0.99 -21.22 7.14
C ALA A 240 -1.47 -19.82 7.56
N PHE A 241 -2.28 -19.73 8.63
CA PHE A 241 -2.70 -18.45 9.17
C PHE A 241 -1.54 -17.66 9.79
N ALA A 242 -0.64 -18.30 10.54
CA ALA A 242 0.52 -17.63 11.12
C ALA A 242 1.37 -16.95 10.03
N VAL A 243 1.67 -17.68 8.94
CA VAL A 243 2.37 -17.12 7.78
C VAL A 243 1.58 -15.96 7.16
N THR A 244 0.26 -16.13 6.97
CA THR A 244 -0.62 -15.09 6.43
C THR A 244 -0.58 -13.82 7.30
N ALA A 245 -0.69 -13.97 8.63
CA ALA A 245 -0.64 -12.86 9.58
C ALA A 245 0.73 -12.16 9.54
N THR A 246 1.84 -12.91 9.56
CA THR A 246 3.19 -12.34 9.43
C THR A 246 3.34 -11.53 8.15
N VAL A 247 2.90 -12.08 7.01
CA VAL A 247 2.92 -11.40 5.71
C VAL A 247 2.14 -10.07 5.75
N TYR A 248 0.98 -10.05 6.39
CA TYR A 248 0.13 -8.87 6.51
C TYR A 248 0.66 -7.82 7.51
N LEU A 249 1.44 -8.23 8.51
CA LEU A 249 2.10 -7.34 9.48
C LEU A 249 3.35 -6.67 8.91
N VAL A 250 3.99 -7.27 7.92
CA VAL A 250 5.08 -6.60 7.19
C VAL A 250 4.46 -5.53 6.28
N PRO A 251 4.87 -4.25 6.39
CA PRO A 251 4.35 -3.18 5.51
C PRO A 251 4.49 -3.56 4.02
N HIS A 252 3.49 -3.24 3.22
CA HIS A 252 3.58 -3.39 1.76
C HIS A 252 4.55 -2.35 1.19
N SER A 253 5.29 -2.67 0.13
CA SER A 253 6.17 -1.76 -0.64
C SER A 253 7.58 -1.47 -0.11
N MET A 254 8.18 -2.36 0.66
CA MET A 254 9.64 -2.49 0.56
C MET A 254 9.95 -3.25 -0.74
N PHE A 255 10.90 -2.78 -1.55
CA PHE A 255 11.32 -3.47 -2.79
C PHE A 255 10.24 -3.65 -3.87
N GLY A 256 9.37 -2.63 -4.03
CA GLY A 256 8.35 -2.60 -5.09
C GLY A 256 8.92 -2.29 -6.48
N SER A 257 8.17 -2.45 -7.57
CA SER A 257 8.60 -2.00 -8.91
C SER A 257 9.04 -0.51 -8.93
N GLU A 258 10.11 -0.20 -9.63
CA GLU A 258 10.73 1.13 -9.70
C GLU A 258 11.26 1.38 -11.11
N LEU A 259 11.04 2.58 -11.64
CA LEU A 259 11.64 2.98 -12.92
C LEU A 259 13.12 3.32 -12.71
N ASP A 260 14.01 2.60 -13.39
CA ASP A 260 15.41 3.02 -13.55
C ASP A 260 15.46 4.12 -14.60
N TYR A 261 15.53 5.37 -14.16
CA TYR A 261 15.59 6.53 -15.06
C TYR A 261 16.81 6.53 -16.01
N LYS A 262 17.89 5.80 -15.70
CA LYS A 262 19.06 5.71 -16.58
C LYS A 262 18.83 4.74 -17.72
N LYS A 263 18.09 3.65 -17.46
CA LYS A 263 17.79 2.60 -18.46
C LYS A 263 16.45 2.80 -19.16
N GLY A 264 15.53 3.56 -18.55
CA GLY A 264 14.15 3.69 -19.03
C GLY A 264 13.30 2.44 -18.79
N GLU A 265 13.74 1.53 -17.93
CA GLU A 265 13.10 0.23 -17.69
C GLU A 265 12.58 0.11 -16.25
N VAL A 266 11.48 -0.60 -16.07
CA VAL A 266 10.94 -0.91 -14.75
C VAL A 266 11.66 -2.12 -14.16
N VAL A 267 12.33 -1.91 -13.04
CA VAL A 267 13.11 -2.91 -12.30
C VAL A 267 12.50 -3.15 -10.92
N THR A 268 12.95 -4.18 -10.20
CA THR A 268 12.64 -4.34 -8.77
C THR A 268 13.41 -3.29 -7.97
N GLY A 269 12.70 -2.46 -7.21
CA GLY A 269 13.30 -1.43 -6.35
C GLY A 269 14.20 -2.05 -5.29
N LYS A 270 15.27 -1.33 -4.95
CA LYS A 270 16.23 -1.69 -3.89
C LYS A 270 15.93 -0.99 -2.58
#